data_AF-A0A850BU93-F1
#
_entry.id   AF-A0A850BU93-F1
#
_cell.length_a   1.000
_cell.length_b   1.000
_cell.length_c   1.000
_cell.angle_alpha   90.00
_cell.angle_beta   90.00
_cell.angle_gamma   90.00
#
_symmetry.space_group_name_H-M   'P 1'
#
loop_
_entity.id
_entity.type
_entity.pdbx_description
1 polymer ?
#
loop_
_entity_poly.entity_id
_entity_poly.type
_entity_poly.pdbx_seq_one_letter_code
_entity_poly.pdbx_strand_id
1 'polypeptide(L)'
;MSTLKRDWFVQQVPGKPMGRYAHIITVRVTDSYPLFQTDGELNTARVAAGVTTTDPMTRITIFKRKQSTPERLIGRELLRRYDFISGDAYDEKKKN
;
A
#
# COMPACT_ATOMS: atom_id res chain seq x y z
N MET A 1 28.12 6.99 6.74
CA MET A 1 27.10 6.94 5.68
C MET A 1 27.35 5.70 4.85
N SER A 2 26.43 4.74 4.80
CA SER A 2 26.56 3.57 3.93
C SER A 2 26.35 3.97 2.47
N THR A 3 27.19 3.46 1.57
CA THR A 3 27.10 3.74 0.14
C THR A 3 25.81 3.14 -0.44
N LEU A 4 25.07 3.92 -1.23
CA LEU A 4 23.84 3.48 -1.90
C LEU A 4 24.16 2.33 -2.88
N LYS A 5 23.51 1.18 -2.70
CA LYS A 5 23.64 0.02 -3.61
C LYS A 5 22.82 0.25 -4.89
N ARG A 6 23.41 0.95 -5.86
CA ARG A 6 22.74 1.31 -7.13
C ARG A 6 22.22 0.10 -7.90
N ASP A 7 22.92 -1.04 -7.81
CA ASP A 7 22.60 -2.27 -8.55
C ASP A 7 21.26 -2.92 -8.14
N TRP A 8 20.70 -2.52 -7.00
CA TRP A 8 19.39 -3.00 -6.54
C TRP A 8 18.22 -2.30 -7.26
N PHE A 9 18.46 -1.11 -7.81
CA PHE A 9 17.44 -0.33 -8.51
C PHE A 9 17.38 -0.74 -9.98
N VAL A 10 16.16 -0.83 -10.51
CA VAL A 10 15.94 -1.03 -11.94
C VAL A 10 16.13 0.32 -12.66
N GLN A 11 16.76 0.30 -13.83
CA GLN A 11 17.02 1.52 -14.60
C GLN A 11 15.75 2.14 -15.20
N GLN A 12 14.73 1.32 -15.45
CA GLN A 12 13.44 1.74 -15.96
C GLN A 12 12.33 0.89 -15.36
N VAL A 13 11.09 1.39 -15.39
CA VAL A 13 9.92 0.65 -14.92
C VAL A 13 9.73 -0.59 -15.80
N PRO A 14 9.75 -1.81 -15.24
CA PRO A 14 9.64 -3.02 -16.04
C PRO A 14 8.19 -3.23 -16.48
N GLY A 15 7.98 -3.59 -17.75
CA GLY A 15 6.65 -3.89 -18.29
C GLY A 15 6.04 -5.20 -17.78
N LYS A 16 6.82 -6.04 -17.10
CA LYS A 16 6.37 -7.31 -16.49
C LYS A 16 6.96 -7.47 -15.08
N PRO A 17 6.28 -8.16 -14.15
CA PRO A 17 6.82 -8.44 -12.82
C PRO A 17 8.15 -9.23 -12.90
N MET A 18 9.18 -8.78 -12.18
CA MET A 18 10.53 -9.37 -12.20
C MET A 18 10.89 -10.18 -10.93
N GLY A 19 9.93 -10.38 -10.01
CA GLY A 19 10.19 -11.07 -8.73
C GLY A 19 11.10 -10.32 -7.75
N ARG A 20 11.33 -9.01 -7.96
CA ARG A 20 12.05 -8.13 -7.03
C ARG A 20 11.06 -7.47 -6.07
N TYR A 21 11.40 -7.40 -4.78
CA TYR A 21 10.56 -6.83 -3.74
C TYR A 21 11.27 -5.69 -3.00
N ALA A 22 10.52 -4.63 -2.70
CA ALA A 22 10.94 -3.58 -1.78
C ALA A 22 9.99 -3.57 -0.59
N HIS A 23 10.56 -3.59 0.62
CA HIS A 23 9.78 -3.47 1.85
C HIS A 23 9.80 -2.02 2.31
N ILE A 24 8.63 -1.41 2.40
CA ILE A 24 8.45 -0.04 2.83
C ILE A 24 7.62 -0.06 4.11
N ILE A 25 8.14 0.58 5.15
CA ILE A 25 7.40 0.80 6.40
C ILE A 25 7.11 2.29 6.47
N THR A 26 5.84 2.63 6.64
CA THR A 26 5.37 4.01 6.69
C THR A 26 4.67 4.24 8.01
N VAL A 27 5.06 5.31 8.71
CA VAL A 27 4.36 5.80 9.90
C VAL A 27 3.61 7.05 9.48
N ARG A 28 2.32 7.14 9.83
CA ARG A 28 1.48 8.30 9.58
C ARG A 28 0.92 8.81 10.89
N VAL A 29 0.92 10.12 11.06
CA VAL A 29 0.24 10.82 12.14
C VAL A 29 -0.95 11.53 11.52
N THR A 30 -2.12 11.39 12.13
CA THR A 30 -3.33 12.09 11.68
C THR A 30 -3.56 13.26 12.64
N ASP A 31 -3.54 14.48 12.11
CA ASP A 31 -3.74 15.70 12.92
C ASP A 31 -5.22 15.97 13.22
N SER A 32 -6.13 15.34 12.47
CA SER A 32 -7.59 15.47 12.60
C SER A 32 -8.25 14.13 12.94
N TYR A 33 -9.55 14.17 13.25
CA TYR A 33 -10.32 12.98 13.58
C TYR A 33 -10.53 12.10 12.32
N PRO A 34 -9.97 10.89 12.25
CA PRO A 34 -10.11 10.03 11.08
C PRO A 34 -11.51 9.42 11.02
N LEU A 35 -12.19 9.57 9.88
CA LEU A 35 -13.50 8.96 9.65
C LEU A 35 -13.33 7.60 8.95
N PHE A 36 -13.59 6.51 9.68
CA PHE A 36 -13.58 5.17 9.11
C PHE A 36 -15.01 4.73 8.79
N GLN A 37 -15.40 4.87 7.52
CA GLN A 37 -16.70 4.39 7.07
C GLN A 37 -16.65 2.87 6.83
N THR A 38 -17.41 2.13 7.62
CA THR A 38 -17.72 0.71 7.44
C THR A 38 -19.24 0.58 7.51
N ASP A 39 -19.81 -0.40 6.80
CA ASP A 39 -21.26 -0.67 6.81
C ASP A 39 -21.72 -1.29 8.15
N GLY A 40 -20.93 -1.14 9.23
CA GLY A 40 -21.08 -1.80 10.52
C GLY A 40 -20.02 -1.31 11.51
N GLU A 41 -19.42 -2.23 12.27
CA GLU A 41 -18.46 -1.88 13.31
C GLU A 41 -17.08 -1.46 12.77
N LEU A 42 -16.30 -0.77 13.62
CA LEU A 42 -14.90 -0.48 13.35
C LEU A 42 -14.09 -1.78 13.36
N ASN A 43 -13.18 -1.91 12.39
CA ASN A 43 -12.24 -3.01 12.39
C ASN A 43 -11.24 -2.81 13.53
N THR A 44 -11.15 -3.80 14.42
CA THR A 44 -10.22 -3.79 15.55
C THR A 44 -9.45 -5.10 15.63
N ALA A 45 -8.31 -5.07 16.32
CA ALA A 45 -7.56 -6.27 16.67
C ALA A 45 -6.96 -6.14 18.07
N ARG A 46 -6.86 -7.27 18.76
CA ARG A 46 -6.12 -7.37 20.02
C ARG A 46 -4.65 -7.57 19.73
N VAL A 47 -3.82 -6.66 20.22
CA VAL A 47 -2.35 -6.67 20.04
C VAL A 47 -1.67 -6.40 21.37
N ALA A 48 -0.40 -6.80 21.50
CA ALA A 48 0.43 -6.40 22.62
C ALA A 48 0.71 -4.88 22.56
N ALA A 49 0.72 -4.21 23.70
CA ALA A 49 0.94 -2.76 23.76
C ALA A 49 2.34 -2.33 23.28
N GLY A 50 3.35 -3.19 23.46
CA GLY A 50 4.71 -2.96 23.00
C GLY A 50 5.65 -4.13 23.31
N VAL A 51 6.95 -3.87 23.22
CA VAL A 51 8.00 -4.87 23.49
C VAL A 51 8.25 -5.05 24.99
N THR A 52 8.27 -3.95 25.75
CA THR A 52 8.51 -3.97 27.21
C THR A 52 7.23 -4.27 28.00
N THR A 53 6.10 -3.70 27.57
CA THR A 53 4.78 -3.89 28.20
C THR A 53 3.89 -4.64 27.22
N THR A 54 3.57 -5.88 27.53
CA THR A 54 2.87 -6.80 26.61
C THR A 54 1.38 -6.94 26.90
N ASP A 55 0.83 -6.08 27.76
CA ASP A 55 -0.59 -6.13 28.11
C ASP A 55 -1.47 -6.07 26.84
N PRO A 56 -2.47 -6.96 26.70
CA PRO A 56 -3.31 -6.99 25.52
C PRO A 56 -4.17 -5.74 25.44
N MET A 57 -4.14 -5.06 24.30
CA MET A 57 -4.98 -3.91 24.04
C MET A 57 -5.67 -3.99 22.69
N THR A 58 -6.82 -3.34 22.57
CA THR A 58 -7.57 -3.24 21.32
C THR A 58 -7.09 -2.03 20.54
N ARG A 59 -6.65 -2.24 19.30
CA ARG A 59 -6.25 -1.18 18.35
C ARG A 59 -7.18 -1.21 17.14
N ILE A 60 -7.46 -0.04 16.57
CA ILE A 60 -8.13 0.07 15.27
C ILE A 60 -7.21 -0.50 14.20
N THR A 61 -7.75 -1.31 13.31
CA THR A 61 -7.03 -1.88 12.17
C THR A 61 -7.60 -1.36 10.86
N ILE A 62 -6.69 -1.09 9.92
CA ILE A 62 -7.08 -0.75 8.55
C ILE A 62 -6.66 -1.93 7.68
N PHE A 63 -7.62 -2.56 7.00
CA PHE A 63 -7.30 -3.64 6.07
C PHE A 63 -6.42 -3.13 4.92
N LYS A 64 -5.46 -3.96 4.48
CA LYS A 64 -4.53 -3.64 3.39
C LYS A 64 -5.21 -3.05 2.16
N ARG A 65 -6.39 -3.56 1.79
CA ARG A 65 -7.16 -3.03 0.66
C ARG A 65 -7.52 -1.55 0.83
N LYS A 66 -7.94 -1.12 2.03
CA LYS A 66 -8.23 0.30 2.31
C LYS A 66 -6.94 1.13 2.40
N GLN A 67 -5.84 0.53 2.87
CA GLN A 67 -4.54 1.20 2.97
C GLN A 67 -3.86 1.43 1.63
N SER A 68 -3.99 0.52 0.65
CA SER A 68 -3.23 0.58 -0.60
C SER A 68 -4.06 1.00 -1.81
N THR A 69 -5.37 1.15 -1.68
CA THR A 69 -6.25 1.55 -2.80
C THR A 69 -5.91 2.95 -3.32
N PRO A 70 -5.75 3.99 -2.48
CA PRO A 70 -5.39 5.32 -2.97
C PRO A 70 -4.07 5.30 -3.76
N GLU A 71 -3.04 4.68 -3.21
CA GLU A 71 -1.71 4.58 -3.79
C GLU A 71 -1.73 3.76 -5.08
N ARG A 72 -2.52 2.68 -5.13
CA ARG A 72 -2.71 1.88 -6.35
C ARG A 72 -3.41 2.67 -7.45
N LEU A 73 -4.43 3.47 -7.10
CA LEU A 73 -5.14 4.31 -8.07
C LEU A 73 -4.23 5.41 -8.63
N ILE A 74 -3.51 6.11 -7.74
CA ILE A 74 -2.51 7.12 -8.12
C ILE A 74 -1.40 6.50 -8.97
N GLY A 75 -0.88 5.33 -8.57
CA GLY A 75 0.16 4.62 -9.30
C GLY A 75 -0.30 4.20 -10.70
N ARG A 76 -1.53 3.70 -10.85
CA ARG A 76 -2.09 3.37 -12.17
C ARG A 76 -2.25 4.61 -13.05
N GLU A 77 -2.71 5.71 -12.46
CA GLU A 77 -2.84 6.99 -13.17
C GLU A 77 -1.47 7.52 -13.62
N LEU A 78 -0.45 7.43 -12.76
CA LEU A 78 0.92 7.78 -13.10
C LEU A 78 1.43 6.96 -14.29
N LEU A 79 1.21 5.64 -14.29
CA LEU A 79 1.64 4.77 -15.38
C LEU A 79 0.94 5.08 -16.71
N ARG A 80 -0.33 5.51 -16.68
CA ARG A 80 -1.03 5.98 -17.87
C ARG A 80 -0.44 7.27 -18.42
N ARG A 81 -0.12 8.23 -17.54
CA ARG A 81 0.47 9.52 -17.96
C ARG A 81 1.83 9.40 -18.64
N TYR A 82 2.56 8.32 -18.35
CA TYR A 82 3.85 8.02 -18.96
C TYR A 82 3.77 6.91 -20.02
N ASP A 83 2.56 6.61 -20.53
CA ASP A 83 2.32 5.64 -21.59
C ASP A 83 2.82 4.20 -21.31
N PHE A 84 3.04 3.84 -20.04
CA PHE A 84 3.41 2.47 -19.65
C PHE A 84 2.21 1.50 -19.72
N ILE A 85 0.98 2.02 -19.69
CA ILE A 85 -0.25 1.22 -19.79
C ILE A 85 -1.26 2.01 -20.64
N SER A 86 -1.86 1.37 -21.65
CA SER A 86 -2.97 1.94 -22.41
C SER A 86 -4.23 2.06 -21.53
N GLY A 87 -5.06 3.08 -21.80
CA GLY A 87 -6.20 3.49 -20.98
C GLY A 87 -7.14 2.38 -20.50
N ASP A 88 -7.27 1.30 -21.28
CA ASP A 88 -8.46 0.42 -21.24
C ASP A 88 -8.18 -1.09 -21.11
N ALA A 89 -6.93 -1.52 -21.01
CA ALA A 89 -6.58 -2.95 -21.08
C ALA A 89 -7.05 -3.83 -19.90
N TYR A 90 -7.73 -3.27 -18.89
CA TYR A 90 -8.18 -4.03 -17.71
C TYR A 90 -9.66 -4.44 -17.76
N ASP A 91 -10.47 -3.82 -18.61
CA ASP A 91 -11.91 -4.12 -18.69
C ASP A 91 -12.24 -5.22 -19.73
N GLU A 92 -11.38 -5.46 -20.72
CA GLU A 92 -11.64 -6.48 -21.75
C GLU A 92 -11.41 -7.93 -21.27
N LYS A 93 -10.48 -8.16 -20.33
CA LYS A 93 -10.16 -9.53 -19.86
C LYS A 93 -11.20 -10.16 -18.93
N LYS A 94 -12.27 -9.43 -18.57
CA LYS A 94 -13.35 -9.93 -17.72
C LYS A 94 -14.61 -10.34 -18.48
N LYS A 95 -14.58 -10.32 -19.82
CA LYS A 95 -15.76 -10.52 -20.68
C LYS A 95 -15.76 -11.79 -21.55
N ASN A 96 -14.78 -12.69 -21.39
CA ASN A 96 -14.77 -14.00 -22.04
C ASN A 96 -14.78 -15.14 -21.02
#